data_AF-A0A7H4N5I0-F1
#
_entry.id   AF-A0A7H4N5I0-F1
#
_cell.length_a   1.000
_cell.length_b   1.000
_cell.length_c   1.000
_cell.angle_alpha   90.00
_cell.angle_beta   90.00
_cell.angle_gamma   90.00
#
_symmetry.space_group_name_H-M   'P 1'
#
loop_
_entity.id
_entity.type
_entity.pdbx_description
1 polymer ?
#
loop_
_entity_poly.entity_id
_entity_poly.type
_entity_poly.pdbx_seq_one_letter_code
_entity_poly.pdbx_strand_id
1 'polypeptide(L)'
;MARKSVGSFILTALISTPLCSFAAQYPLTVTDLDGRAITLQHEPQRIILQDGRDIMAMALLDRDNPFRRVVAWNNLARKQDINTWKMLQEKWPQSAQILDMGFSDKGNVDLESVISRQPDLMIAQLRAKPALEESGVISKLSALNIPVLFVDYEINPGKDTAPSIDLLGKVLNREEKRQSLYRLLPSAAGRHPARKPRTSRRRLTFLSRRWRVIAMPAALPTATTAGVVWSKPSARTISARSCCRALPALCRWKK
;
A
#
# COMPACT_ATOMS: atom_id res chain seq x y z
N MET A 1 -68.93 4.26 -43.85
CA MET A 1 -68.49 5.44 -43.07
C MET A 1 -67.63 4.96 -41.91
N ALA A 2 -66.34 5.33 -41.92
CA ALA A 2 -65.30 4.77 -41.06
C ALA A 2 -65.35 5.33 -39.63
N ARG A 3 -65.35 4.45 -38.63
CA ARG A 3 -65.17 4.77 -37.21
C ARG A 3 -63.70 5.17 -36.98
N LYS A 4 -63.47 6.42 -36.58
CA LYS A 4 -62.13 6.91 -36.21
C LYS A 4 -61.79 6.46 -34.80
N SER A 5 -60.75 5.65 -34.69
CA SER A 5 -60.15 5.17 -33.43
C SER A 5 -59.38 6.31 -32.76
N VAL A 6 -59.70 6.62 -31.50
CA VAL A 6 -58.98 7.59 -30.68
C VAL A 6 -57.80 6.87 -30.05
N GLY A 7 -56.61 7.06 -30.61
CA GLY A 7 -55.36 6.55 -30.05
C GLY A 7 -54.96 7.36 -28.81
N SER A 8 -55.03 6.71 -27.64
CA SER A 8 -54.52 7.23 -26.38
C SER A 8 -52.99 7.25 -26.42
N PHE A 9 -52.40 8.45 -26.59
CA PHE A 9 -50.96 8.65 -26.42
C PHE A 9 -50.65 8.79 -24.92
N ILE A 10 -50.22 7.68 -24.30
CA ILE A 10 -49.63 7.70 -22.97
C ILE A 10 -48.20 8.28 -23.12
N LEU A 11 -48.03 9.51 -22.65
CA LEU A 11 -46.74 10.20 -22.58
C LEU A 11 -45.94 9.61 -21.40
N THR A 12 -45.07 8.64 -21.68
CA THR A 12 -44.17 8.07 -20.67
C THR A 12 -43.03 9.05 -20.39
N ALA A 13 -43.18 9.88 -19.36
CA ALA A 13 -42.11 10.73 -18.86
C ALA A 13 -41.00 9.86 -18.24
N LEU A 14 -39.90 9.69 -18.97
CA LEU A 14 -38.65 9.11 -18.49
C LEU A 14 -38.06 10.05 -17.43
N ILE A 15 -38.30 9.75 -16.15
CA ILE A 15 -37.61 10.37 -15.02
C ILE A 15 -36.16 9.90 -15.08
N SER A 16 -35.29 10.72 -15.67
CA SER A 16 -33.85 10.58 -15.58
C SER A 16 -33.44 10.88 -14.14
N THR A 17 -33.28 9.84 -13.31
CA THR A 17 -32.67 9.98 -12.00
C THR A 17 -31.18 10.22 -12.20
N PRO A 18 -30.62 11.38 -11.78
CA PRO A 18 -29.19 11.57 -11.80
C PRO A 18 -28.57 10.58 -10.82
N LEU A 19 -27.65 9.76 -11.30
CA LEU A 19 -26.75 8.98 -10.46
C LEU A 19 -25.90 9.99 -9.69
N CYS A 20 -26.28 10.30 -8.45
CA CYS A 20 -25.45 11.10 -7.56
C CYS A 20 -24.14 10.35 -7.31
N SER A 21 -23.06 10.78 -7.97
CA SER A 21 -21.70 10.39 -7.60
C SER A 21 -21.43 10.87 -6.17
N PHE A 22 -21.04 9.95 -5.29
CA PHE A 22 -20.66 10.28 -3.93
C PHE A 22 -19.24 10.82 -3.93
N ALA A 23 -19.09 12.13 -4.13
CA ALA A 23 -17.82 12.82 -3.94
C ALA A 23 -17.58 13.09 -2.45
N ALA A 24 -16.35 12.86 -1.98
CA ALA A 24 -15.90 13.28 -0.67
C ALA A 24 -16.06 14.80 -0.53
N GLN A 25 -16.71 15.24 0.55
CA GLN A 25 -16.82 16.66 0.89
C GLN A 25 -15.57 17.09 1.65
N TYR A 26 -14.96 18.19 1.21
CA TYR A 26 -13.82 18.82 1.86
C TYR A 26 -14.27 20.12 2.56
N PRO A 27 -13.67 20.50 3.71
CA PRO A 27 -12.51 19.90 4.35
C PRO A 27 -12.77 18.51 4.96
N LEU A 28 -11.85 17.58 4.69
CA LEU A 28 -11.94 16.18 5.11
C LEU A 28 -10.97 15.94 6.27
N THR A 29 -11.48 15.53 7.43
CA THR A 29 -10.62 15.10 8.55
C THR A 29 -10.57 13.59 8.63
N VAL A 30 -9.36 13.03 8.62
CA VAL A 30 -9.10 11.58 8.71
C VAL A 30 -8.11 11.28 9.82
N THR A 31 -8.17 10.06 10.35
CA THR A 31 -7.14 9.53 11.24
C THR A 31 -6.19 8.66 10.44
N ASP A 32 -4.90 8.95 10.51
CA ASP A 32 -3.86 8.15 9.83
C ASP A 32 -3.49 6.89 10.62
N LEU A 33 -2.60 6.07 10.05
CA LEU A 33 -2.16 4.83 10.71
C LEU A 33 -1.21 5.08 11.90
N ASP A 34 -0.74 6.30 12.09
CA ASP A 34 -0.01 6.74 13.28
C ASP A 34 -0.96 7.24 14.39
N GLY A 35 -2.28 7.19 14.15
CA GLY A 35 -3.31 7.61 15.10
C GLY A 35 -3.53 9.13 15.16
N ARG A 36 -2.97 9.89 14.21
CA ARG A 36 -3.07 11.36 14.18
C ARG A 36 -4.26 11.80 13.35
N ALA A 37 -4.96 12.82 13.81
CA ALA A 37 -6.00 13.49 13.03
C ALA A 37 -5.36 14.47 12.04
N ILE A 38 -5.71 14.37 10.77
CA ILE A 38 -5.22 15.21 9.68
C ILE A 38 -6.42 15.79 8.95
N THR A 39 -6.43 17.11 8.76
CA THR A 39 -7.46 17.81 7.99
C THR A 39 -6.93 18.22 6.63
N LEU A 40 -7.59 17.76 5.57
CA LEU A 40 -7.31 18.11 4.18
C LEU A 40 -8.32 19.14 3.72
N GLN A 41 -7.85 20.29 3.24
CA GLN A 41 -8.74 21.39 2.82
C GLN A 41 -9.39 21.15 1.45
N HIS A 42 -8.77 20.33 0.62
CA HIS A 42 -9.26 19.95 -0.71
C HIS A 42 -8.75 18.55 -1.08
N GLU A 43 -9.26 18.01 -2.18
CA GLU A 43 -8.74 16.77 -2.77
C GLU A 43 -7.27 16.96 -3.18
N PRO A 44 -6.32 16.17 -2.65
CA PRO A 44 -4.90 16.31 -2.98
C PRO A 44 -4.65 16.10 -4.47
N GLN A 45 -3.96 17.03 -5.12
CA GLN A 45 -3.58 16.97 -6.54
C GLN A 45 -2.06 16.90 -6.72
N ARG A 46 -1.27 17.18 -5.67
CA ARG A 46 0.19 17.34 -5.74
C ARG A 46 0.87 16.57 -4.61
N ILE A 47 0.99 15.27 -4.82
CA ILE A 47 1.39 14.29 -3.82
C ILE A 47 2.90 14.00 -3.90
N ILE A 48 3.52 13.97 -2.72
CA ILE A 48 4.85 13.39 -2.51
C ILE A 48 4.69 11.92 -2.09
N LEU A 49 5.35 11.00 -2.79
CA LEU A 49 5.45 9.60 -2.35
C LEU A 49 6.80 9.35 -1.68
N GLN A 50 6.80 9.21 -0.35
CA GLN A 50 8.01 8.89 0.39
C GLN A 50 8.59 7.53 -0.01
N ASP A 51 7.73 6.55 -0.27
CA ASP A 51 8.12 5.24 -0.80
C ASP A 51 7.54 5.06 -2.19
N GLY A 52 8.40 4.95 -3.21
CA GLY A 52 7.95 4.82 -4.60
C GLY A 52 7.13 3.55 -4.87
N ARG A 53 7.17 2.54 -3.99
CA ARG A 53 6.33 1.33 -4.12
C ARG A 53 4.86 1.63 -3.85
N ASP A 54 4.54 2.75 -3.20
CA ASP A 54 3.16 3.20 -2.98
C ASP A 54 2.44 3.52 -4.29
N ILE A 55 3.18 3.66 -5.39
CA ILE A 55 2.59 3.78 -6.73
C ILE A 55 1.68 2.58 -7.08
N MET A 56 1.89 1.42 -6.47
CA MET A 56 1.03 0.25 -6.65
C MET A 56 -0.34 0.44 -6.00
N ALA A 57 -0.38 1.07 -4.82
CA ALA A 57 -1.63 1.47 -4.18
C ALA A 57 -2.32 2.58 -4.98
N MET A 58 -1.54 3.53 -5.53
CA MET A 58 -2.07 4.56 -6.42
C MET A 58 -2.67 3.96 -7.70
N ALA A 59 -2.04 2.95 -8.30
CA ALA A 59 -2.54 2.25 -9.50
C ALA A 59 -3.87 1.51 -9.26
N LEU A 60 -4.16 1.19 -8.00
CA LEU A 60 -5.42 0.58 -7.60
C LEU A 60 -6.58 1.57 -7.60
N LEU A 61 -6.29 2.81 -7.14
CA LEU A 61 -7.26 3.88 -6.94
C LEU A 61 -7.39 4.79 -8.17
N ASP A 62 -6.28 5.18 -8.78
CA ASP A 62 -6.18 5.99 -9.99
C ASP A 62 -5.71 5.13 -11.18
N ARG A 63 -6.50 4.10 -11.52
CA ARG A 63 -6.20 3.08 -12.56
C ARG A 63 -5.78 3.63 -13.92
N ASP A 64 -6.36 4.77 -14.31
CA ASP A 64 -6.09 5.39 -15.61
C ASP A 64 -4.68 5.98 -15.65
N ASN A 65 -4.27 6.64 -14.55
CA ASN A 65 -2.95 7.21 -14.40
C ASN A 65 -2.58 7.36 -12.91
N PRO A 66 -1.79 6.43 -12.33
CA PRO A 66 -1.37 6.50 -10.94
C PRO A 66 -0.39 7.64 -10.65
N PHE A 67 0.23 8.18 -11.70
CA PHE A 67 1.22 9.24 -11.60
C PHE A 67 0.61 10.64 -11.71
N ARG A 68 -0.67 10.77 -12.05
CA ARG A 68 -1.26 12.08 -12.40
C ARG A 68 -1.17 13.13 -11.29
N ARG A 69 -1.13 12.69 -10.03
CA ARG A 69 -1.01 13.57 -8.85
C ARG A 69 0.41 13.62 -8.29
N VAL A 70 1.32 12.78 -8.77
CA VAL A 70 2.63 12.59 -8.13
C VAL A 70 3.60 13.65 -8.65
N VAL A 71 4.04 14.55 -7.78
CA VAL A 71 4.96 15.65 -8.14
C VAL A 71 6.41 15.34 -7.76
N ALA A 72 6.59 14.53 -6.72
CA ALA A 72 7.89 14.06 -6.27
C ALA A 72 7.74 12.67 -5.63
N TRP A 73 8.79 11.87 -5.72
CA TRP A 73 8.80 10.53 -5.13
C TRP A 73 10.21 10.03 -4.85
N ASN A 74 10.34 9.04 -3.98
CA ASN A 74 11.56 8.24 -3.87
C ASN A 74 11.47 7.06 -4.85
N ASN A 75 12.14 7.15 -6.00
CA ASN A 75 12.00 6.14 -7.05
C ASN A 75 12.80 4.86 -6.73
N LEU A 76 12.28 4.06 -5.79
CA LEU A 76 12.85 2.76 -5.43
C LEU A 76 12.73 1.75 -6.56
N ALA A 77 11.67 1.81 -7.39
CA ALA A 77 11.50 0.89 -8.51
C ALA A 77 12.68 1.00 -9.49
N ARG A 78 13.10 2.22 -9.87
CA ARG A 78 14.26 2.43 -10.75
C ARG A 78 15.56 1.87 -10.17
N LYS A 79 15.72 1.88 -8.84
CA LYS A 79 16.94 1.42 -8.15
C LYS A 79 16.94 -0.08 -7.86
N GLN A 80 15.79 -0.66 -7.51
CA GLN A 80 15.69 -2.00 -6.93
C GLN A 80 14.94 -3.00 -7.82
N ASP A 81 14.07 -2.54 -8.72
CA ASP A 81 13.25 -3.39 -9.60
C ASP A 81 13.10 -2.78 -10.99
N ILE A 82 14.18 -2.90 -11.77
CA ILE A 82 14.30 -2.35 -13.13
C ILE A 82 13.19 -2.90 -14.05
N ASN A 83 12.73 -4.13 -13.84
CA ASN A 83 11.69 -4.74 -14.67
C ASN A 83 10.34 -4.08 -14.42
N THR A 84 9.98 -3.91 -13.14
CA THR A 84 8.77 -3.16 -12.78
C THR A 84 8.86 -1.72 -13.27
N TRP A 85 10.03 -1.08 -13.16
CA TRP A 85 10.21 0.28 -13.67
C TRP A 85 10.01 0.39 -15.19
N LYS A 86 10.58 -0.52 -15.98
CA LYS A 86 10.38 -0.56 -17.44
C LYS A 86 8.91 -0.68 -17.81
N MET A 87 8.20 -1.62 -17.19
CA MET A 87 6.76 -1.80 -17.40
C MET A 87 5.96 -0.52 -17.06
N LEU A 88 6.31 0.16 -15.95
CA LEU A 88 5.67 1.43 -15.57
C LEU A 88 5.95 2.54 -16.61
N GLN A 89 7.18 2.63 -17.12
CA GLN A 89 7.56 3.60 -18.15
C GLN A 89 6.88 3.35 -19.49
N GLU A 90 6.74 2.08 -19.90
CA GLU A 90 6.05 1.71 -21.14
C GLU A 90 4.58 2.16 -21.12
N LYS A 91 3.90 1.97 -19.99
CA LYS A 91 2.48 2.35 -19.84
C LYS A 91 2.27 3.82 -19.52
N TRP A 92 3.17 4.42 -18.73
CA TRP A 92 3.08 5.81 -18.30
C TRP A 92 4.44 6.52 -18.49
N PRO A 93 4.79 6.91 -19.72
CA PRO A 93 6.08 7.55 -20.03
C PRO A 93 6.34 8.83 -19.23
N GLN A 94 5.28 9.58 -18.87
CA GLN A 94 5.39 10.79 -18.05
C GLN A 94 6.00 10.53 -16.66
N SER A 95 5.99 9.27 -16.17
CA SER A 95 6.60 8.91 -14.89
C SER A 95 8.10 9.25 -14.81
N ALA A 96 8.78 9.30 -15.96
CA ALA A 96 10.20 9.65 -16.03
C ALA A 96 10.49 11.13 -15.73
N GLN A 97 9.48 12.00 -15.81
CA GLN A 97 9.62 13.45 -15.58
C GLN A 97 9.41 13.86 -14.12
N ILE A 98 8.91 12.94 -13.29
CA ILE A 98 8.63 13.20 -11.87
C ILE A 98 9.95 13.35 -11.12
N LEU A 99 10.01 14.39 -10.27
CA LEU A 99 11.19 14.67 -9.45
C LEU A 99 11.50 13.49 -8.53
N ASP A 100 12.66 12.86 -8.70
CA ASP A 100 13.19 11.92 -7.72
C ASP A 100 13.81 12.71 -6.57
N MET A 101 13.21 12.62 -5.39
CA MET A 101 13.67 13.35 -4.20
C MET A 101 15.02 12.84 -3.68
N GLY A 102 15.50 11.69 -4.20
CA GLY A 102 16.81 11.16 -3.86
C GLY A 102 16.93 10.68 -2.42
N PHE A 103 15.81 10.32 -1.77
CA PHE A 103 15.78 9.91 -0.36
C PHE A 103 16.82 8.81 -0.13
N SER A 104 17.84 9.14 0.65
CA SER A 104 18.90 8.21 1.02
C SER A 104 18.56 7.48 2.32
N ASP A 105 19.19 6.34 2.56
CA ASP A 105 19.07 5.62 3.85
C ASP A 105 19.55 6.47 5.05
N LYS A 106 20.22 7.60 4.79
CA LYS A 106 20.66 8.60 5.77
C LYS A 106 19.69 9.77 5.94
N GLY A 107 18.52 9.74 5.31
CA GLY A 107 17.48 10.78 5.43
C GLY A 107 17.77 12.09 4.71
N ASN A 108 18.85 12.19 3.93
CA ASN A 108 19.11 13.36 3.10
C ASN A 108 18.12 13.39 1.93
N VAL A 109 17.40 14.51 1.81
CA VAL A 109 16.41 14.80 0.78
C VAL A 109 16.64 16.21 0.28
N ASP A 110 16.57 16.42 -1.03
CA ASP A 110 16.48 17.76 -1.61
C ASP A 110 15.06 18.30 -1.42
N LEU A 111 14.75 18.71 -0.19
CA LEU A 111 13.41 19.12 0.19
C LEU A 111 13.02 20.46 -0.47
N GLU A 112 13.97 21.35 -0.72
CA GLU A 112 13.71 22.63 -1.39
C GLU A 112 13.19 22.43 -2.81
N SER A 113 13.84 21.54 -3.59
CA SER A 113 13.33 21.17 -4.91
C SER A 113 11.95 20.54 -4.85
N VAL A 114 11.65 19.74 -3.81
CA VAL A 114 10.32 19.14 -3.62
C VAL A 114 9.28 20.21 -3.28
N ILE A 115 9.58 21.13 -2.37
CA ILE A 115 8.69 22.25 -1.99
C ILE A 115 8.42 23.17 -3.17
N SER A 116 9.40 23.39 -4.06
CA SER A 116 9.21 24.19 -5.29
C SER A 116 8.13 23.62 -6.21
N ARG A 117 7.84 22.31 -6.10
CA ARG A 117 6.73 21.65 -6.78
C ARG A 117 5.38 21.87 -6.09
N GLN A 118 5.29 22.71 -5.06
CA GLN A 118 4.06 23.07 -4.35
C GLN A 118 3.21 21.84 -4.00
N PRO A 119 3.74 20.87 -3.25
CA PRO A 119 2.98 19.70 -2.87
C PRO A 119 1.89 20.05 -1.85
N ASP A 120 0.79 19.32 -1.87
CA ASP A 120 -0.35 19.49 -0.97
C ASP A 120 -0.54 18.30 -0.01
N LEU A 121 0.18 17.20 -0.22
CA LEU A 121 0.17 16.02 0.64
C LEU A 121 1.47 15.23 0.49
N MET A 122 2.01 14.73 1.60
CA MET A 122 3.01 13.66 1.58
C MET A 122 2.37 12.36 2.08
N ILE A 123 2.50 11.28 1.31
CA ILE A 123 2.17 9.92 1.76
C ILE A 123 3.47 9.25 2.19
N ALA A 124 3.48 8.72 3.41
CA ALA A 124 4.65 8.06 3.98
C ALA A 124 4.32 6.72 4.64
N GLN A 125 5.27 5.80 4.60
CA GLN A 125 5.16 4.55 5.33
C GLN A 125 5.47 4.77 6.81
N LEU A 126 4.74 4.11 7.71
CA LEU A 126 5.01 4.17 9.17
C LEU A 126 6.46 3.84 9.51
N ARG A 127 7.09 2.90 8.78
CA ARG A 127 8.50 2.51 8.99
C ARG A 127 9.47 3.68 8.79
N ALA A 128 9.10 4.68 7.99
CA ALA A 128 9.96 5.81 7.66
C ALA A 128 9.81 6.96 8.67
N LYS A 129 8.82 6.90 9.57
CA LYS A 129 8.54 7.96 10.55
C LYS A 129 9.79 8.36 11.36
N PRO A 130 10.57 7.44 11.98
CA PRO A 130 11.76 7.84 12.74
C PRO A 130 12.78 8.61 11.89
N ALA A 131 13.05 8.14 10.67
CA ALA A 131 13.99 8.82 9.76
C ALA A 131 13.48 10.19 9.30
N LEU A 132 12.17 10.34 9.10
CA LEU A 132 11.54 11.61 8.74
C LEU A 132 11.52 12.62 9.90
N GLU A 133 11.40 12.12 11.13
CA GLU A 133 11.51 12.93 12.35
C GLU A 133 12.95 13.40 12.58
N GLU A 134 13.93 12.48 12.50
CA GLU A 134 15.35 12.77 12.66
C GLU A 134 15.88 13.75 11.61
N SER A 135 15.43 13.63 10.36
CA SER A 135 15.79 14.56 9.28
C SER A 135 15.06 15.91 9.33
N GLY A 136 14.04 16.04 10.20
CA GLY A 136 13.21 17.25 10.28
C GLY A 136 12.31 17.48 9.06
N VAL A 137 12.09 16.48 8.21
CA VAL A 137 11.20 16.63 7.04
C VAL A 137 9.77 16.90 7.48
N ILE A 138 9.28 16.20 8.51
CA ILE A 138 7.91 16.38 9.02
C ILE A 138 7.70 17.80 9.54
N SER A 139 8.65 18.33 10.32
CA SER A 139 8.53 19.67 10.91
C SER A 139 8.55 20.77 9.83
N LYS A 140 9.42 20.63 8.82
CA LYS A 140 9.47 21.57 7.69
C LYS A 140 8.19 21.56 6.85
N LEU A 141 7.64 20.39 6.52
CA LEU A 141 6.38 20.29 5.78
C LEU A 141 5.20 20.84 6.61
N SER A 142 5.18 20.57 7.91
CA SER A 142 4.16 21.12 8.81
C SER A 142 4.20 22.66 8.88
N ALA A 143 5.39 23.27 8.87
CA ALA A 143 5.54 24.73 8.85
C ALA A 143 4.97 25.36 7.55
N LEU A 144 4.86 24.58 6.49
CA LEU A 144 4.30 24.97 5.20
C LEU A 144 2.82 24.55 5.04
N ASN A 145 2.18 24.04 6.10
CA ASN A 145 0.83 23.49 6.07
C ASN A 145 0.66 22.33 5.08
N ILE A 146 1.72 21.56 4.82
CA ILE A 146 1.67 20.36 3.97
C ILE A 146 1.52 19.14 4.89
N PRO A 147 0.34 18.50 4.93
CA PRO A 147 0.10 17.35 5.79
C PRO A 147 0.93 16.13 5.34
N VAL A 148 1.37 15.33 6.32
CA VAL A 148 2.01 14.03 6.11
C VAL A 148 1.04 12.94 6.55
N LEU A 149 0.56 12.11 5.64
CA LEU A 149 -0.35 10.99 5.90
C LEU A 149 0.43 9.68 5.99
N PHE A 150 0.33 8.99 7.13
CA PHE A 150 0.95 7.69 7.30
C PHE A 150 0.04 6.53 6.88
N VAL A 151 0.63 5.61 6.12
CA VAL A 151 0.08 4.30 5.74
C VAL A 151 1.04 3.19 6.15
N ASP A 152 0.58 1.94 6.15
CA ASP A 152 1.42 0.78 6.41
C ASP A 152 1.08 -0.44 5.55
N TYR A 153 2.08 -0.91 4.81
CA TYR A 153 2.08 -2.18 4.08
C TYR A 153 3.20 -3.13 4.53
N GLU A 154 4.04 -2.73 5.49
CA GLU A 154 5.31 -3.43 5.77
C GLU A 154 5.49 -3.86 7.22
N ILE A 155 5.04 -3.06 8.19
CA ILE A 155 5.17 -3.38 9.61
C ILE A 155 4.14 -4.47 9.98
N ASN A 156 2.85 -4.21 9.75
CA ASN A 156 1.77 -5.16 10.02
C ASN A 156 0.84 -5.34 8.80
N PRO A 157 1.35 -5.88 7.67
CA PRO A 157 0.59 -5.96 6.42
C PRO A 157 -0.77 -6.65 6.55
N GLY A 158 -0.88 -7.68 7.39
CA GLY A 158 -2.13 -8.42 7.59
C GLY A 158 -3.24 -7.59 8.26
N LYS A 159 -2.86 -6.59 9.06
CA LYS A 159 -3.80 -5.72 9.78
C LYS A 159 -3.98 -4.39 9.06
N ASP A 160 -2.90 -3.80 8.56
CA ASP A 160 -2.86 -2.37 8.23
C ASP A 160 -2.94 -2.10 6.72
N THR A 161 -2.77 -3.12 5.84
CA THR A 161 -2.90 -2.92 4.39
C THR A 161 -4.32 -2.49 3.99
N ALA A 162 -5.34 -3.20 4.47
CA ALA A 162 -6.72 -2.87 4.12
C ALA A 162 -7.14 -1.48 4.66
N PRO A 163 -6.90 -1.13 5.94
CA PRO A 163 -7.11 0.22 6.44
C PRO A 163 -6.34 1.30 5.67
N SER A 164 -5.09 1.03 5.27
CA SER A 164 -4.29 1.98 4.49
C SER A 164 -4.88 2.26 3.11
N ILE A 165 -5.36 1.23 2.40
CA ILE A 165 -6.06 1.43 1.12
C ILE A 165 -7.41 2.12 1.32
N ASP A 166 -8.11 1.84 2.43
CA ASP A 166 -9.38 2.53 2.75
C ASP A 166 -9.16 4.02 3.01
N LEU A 167 -8.13 4.36 3.79
CA LEU A 167 -7.71 5.72 4.09
C LEU A 167 -7.33 6.48 2.80
N LEU A 168 -6.48 5.89 1.95
CA LEU A 168 -6.13 6.50 0.67
C LEU A 168 -7.34 6.67 -0.26
N GLY A 169 -8.25 5.70 -0.26
CA GLY A 169 -9.50 5.81 -1.01
C GLY A 169 -10.31 7.04 -0.59
N LYS A 170 -10.36 7.32 0.72
CA LYS A 170 -11.03 8.52 1.26
C LYS A 170 -10.33 9.81 0.92
N VAL A 171 -9.04 9.86 1.22
CA VAL A 171 -8.19 11.03 1.00
C VAL A 171 -8.13 11.44 -0.47
N LEU A 172 -8.22 10.49 -1.40
CA LEU A 172 -8.13 10.77 -2.84
C LEU A 172 -9.48 10.91 -3.54
N ASN A 173 -10.60 10.88 -2.80
CA ASN A 173 -11.96 10.90 -3.34
C ASN A 173 -12.18 9.75 -4.35
N ARG A 174 -11.82 8.52 -3.95
CA ARG A 174 -11.86 7.30 -4.77
C ARG A 174 -12.64 6.19 -4.08
N GLU A 175 -13.60 6.53 -3.23
CA GLU A 175 -14.41 5.58 -2.48
C GLU A 175 -15.15 4.59 -3.35
N GLU A 176 -15.69 5.01 -4.50
CA GLU A 176 -16.40 4.11 -5.42
C GLU A 176 -15.45 3.04 -5.98
N LYS A 177 -14.24 3.46 -6.43
CA LYS A 177 -13.22 2.54 -6.94
C LYS A 177 -12.72 1.60 -5.84
N ARG A 178 -12.57 2.10 -4.61
CA ARG A 178 -12.27 1.31 -3.42
C ARG A 178 -13.37 0.29 -3.10
N GLN A 179 -14.64 0.66 -3.12
CA GLN A 179 -15.75 -0.28 -2.90
C GLN A 179 -15.79 -1.37 -3.96
N SER A 180 -15.52 -1.02 -5.23
CA SER A 180 -15.41 -2.00 -6.31
C SER A 180 -14.30 -3.02 -6.05
N LEU A 181 -13.17 -2.59 -5.49
CA LEU A 181 -12.08 -3.48 -5.13
C LEU A 181 -12.50 -4.46 -4.03
N TYR A 182 -13.09 -3.97 -2.92
CA TYR A 182 -13.53 -4.85 -1.83
C TYR A 182 -14.63 -5.82 -2.27
N ARG A 183 -15.44 -5.46 -3.28
CA ARG A 183 -16.41 -6.37 -3.90
C ARG A 183 -15.74 -7.49 -4.69
N LEU A 184 -14.65 -7.18 -5.39
CA LEU A 184 -13.90 -8.13 -6.21
C LEU A 184 -12.93 -9.00 -5.40
N LEU A 185 -12.44 -8.47 -4.28
CA LEU A 185 -11.67 -9.25 -3.33
C LEU A 185 -12.61 -10.23 -2.63
N PRO A 186 -12.34 -11.54 -2.69
CA PRO A 186 -12.91 -12.44 -1.72
C PRO A 186 -12.63 -11.89 -0.33
N SER A 187 -13.61 -11.84 0.57
CA SER A 187 -13.32 -11.71 1.99
C SER A 187 -12.22 -12.72 2.31
N ALA A 188 -11.00 -12.25 2.60
CA ALA A 188 -9.84 -13.14 2.79
C ALA A 188 -10.09 -14.13 3.94
N ALA A 189 -11.05 -13.81 4.81
CA ALA A 189 -11.58 -14.65 5.87
C ALA A 189 -12.35 -15.91 5.39
N GLY A 190 -12.78 -16.00 4.12
CA GLY A 190 -13.75 -17.01 3.69
C GLY A 190 -13.24 -18.10 2.75
N ARG A 191 -12.04 -17.98 2.16
CA ARG A 191 -11.61 -18.85 1.04
C ARG A 191 -10.41 -19.76 1.29
N HIS A 192 -9.89 -19.75 2.51
CA HIS A 192 -9.17 -20.92 3.00
C HIS A 192 -10.13 -21.69 3.91
N PRO A 193 -10.71 -22.83 3.46
CA PRO A 193 -11.35 -23.71 4.42
C PRO A 193 -10.33 -23.95 5.52
N ALA A 194 -10.71 -23.69 6.77
CA ALA A 194 -9.92 -24.08 7.93
C ALA A 194 -9.57 -25.55 7.71
N ARG A 195 -8.34 -25.82 7.26
CA ARG A 195 -7.91 -27.18 6.98
C ARG A 195 -7.88 -27.81 8.36
N LYS A 196 -8.85 -28.68 8.67
CA LYS A 196 -8.89 -29.45 9.92
C LYS A 196 -7.46 -29.91 10.20
N PRO A 197 -6.93 -29.73 11.43
CA PRO A 197 -5.57 -30.12 11.72
C PRO A 197 -5.44 -31.62 11.45
N ARG A 198 -4.91 -31.99 10.28
CA ARG A 198 -4.52 -33.37 10.01
C ARG A 198 -3.41 -33.67 10.99
N THR A 199 -3.70 -34.58 11.91
CA THR A 199 -2.73 -35.25 12.76
C THR A 199 -1.80 -36.08 11.87
N SER A 200 -0.89 -35.41 11.16
CA SER A 200 0.21 -36.06 10.46
C SER A 200 1.41 -35.12 10.51
N ARG A 201 2.46 -35.55 11.22
CA ARG A 201 3.79 -34.96 11.42
C ARG A 201 4.03 -33.60 10.74
N ARG A 202 4.23 -32.55 11.55
CA ARG A 202 4.60 -31.20 11.11
C ARG A 202 5.82 -31.28 10.17
N ARG A 203 5.64 -30.92 8.90
CA ARG A 203 6.73 -30.81 7.93
C ARG A 203 7.39 -29.44 8.14
N LEU A 204 8.65 -29.43 8.60
CA LEU A 204 9.43 -28.20 8.69
C LEU A 204 9.57 -27.60 7.28
N THR A 205 9.20 -26.33 7.13
CA THR A 205 9.43 -25.58 5.89
C THR A 205 10.39 -24.45 6.23
N PHE A 206 11.60 -24.50 5.69
CA PHE A 206 12.60 -23.45 5.87
C PHE A 206 12.55 -22.53 4.64
N LEU A 207 12.10 -21.29 4.86
CA LEU A 207 12.10 -20.26 3.83
C LEU A 207 13.32 -19.37 4.07
N SER A 208 14.29 -19.40 3.16
CA SER A 208 15.46 -18.53 3.23
C SER A 208 15.28 -17.33 2.29
N ARG A 209 15.60 -16.12 2.77
CA ARG A 209 15.83 -14.99 1.88
C ARG A 209 17.19 -15.19 1.24
N ARG A 210 17.22 -15.39 -0.08
CA ARG A 210 18.48 -15.56 -0.82
C ARG A 210 19.13 -14.20 -1.04
N TRP A 211 19.91 -13.74 -0.07
CA TRP A 211 20.93 -12.71 -0.30
C TRP A 211 22.16 -13.41 -0.88
N ARG A 212 22.58 -13.01 -2.08
CA ARG A 212 23.74 -13.59 -2.75
C ARG A 212 25.01 -12.92 -2.20
N VAL A 213 25.35 -13.20 -0.94
CA VAL A 213 26.66 -12.91 -0.34
C VAL A 213 27.05 -14.15 0.47
N ILE A 214 28.26 -14.65 0.26
CA ILE A 214 28.81 -15.84 0.92
C ILE A 214 29.01 -15.51 2.40
N ALA A 215 28.04 -15.85 3.26
CA ALA A 215 28.20 -16.22 4.68
C ALA A 215 26.83 -16.48 5.34
N MET A 216 26.69 -17.66 5.96
CA MET A 216 25.66 -18.14 6.91
C MET A 216 24.15 -17.99 6.56
N PRO A 217 23.36 -19.08 6.63
CA PRO A 217 21.90 -19.00 6.52
C PRO A 217 21.31 -18.38 7.79
N ALA A 218 20.94 -17.09 7.75
CA ALA A 218 20.11 -16.48 8.78
C ALA A 218 18.65 -16.91 8.59
N ALA A 219 18.08 -17.59 9.60
CA ALA A 219 16.66 -17.92 9.66
C ALA A 219 15.81 -16.66 9.84
N LEU A 220 14.71 -16.55 9.10
CA LEU A 220 13.75 -15.46 9.26
C LEU A 220 13.02 -15.57 10.61
N PRO A 221 13.09 -14.56 11.49
CA PRO A 221 12.23 -14.51 12.66
C PRO A 221 10.77 -14.32 12.24
N THR A 222 9.84 -14.86 13.03
CA THR A 222 8.38 -14.71 12.86
C THR A 222 7.92 -13.26 12.77
N ALA A 223 8.69 -12.32 13.31
CA ALA A 223 8.39 -10.89 13.34
C ALA A 223 8.82 -10.12 12.07
N THR A 224 9.33 -10.79 11.03
CA THR A 224 9.64 -10.11 9.75
C THR A 224 8.43 -10.13 8.81
N THR A 225 8.29 -9.14 7.92
CA THR A 225 7.22 -9.01 6.92
C THR A 225 6.95 -10.30 6.12
N ALA A 226 8.01 -11.06 5.80
CA ALA A 226 7.88 -12.36 5.14
C ALA A 226 7.41 -13.50 6.07
N GLY A 227 7.73 -13.43 7.36
CA GLY A 227 7.28 -14.39 8.37
C GLY A 227 5.77 -14.32 8.61
N VAL A 228 5.20 -13.12 8.63
CA VAL A 228 3.75 -12.88 8.83
C VAL A 228 2.92 -13.33 7.62
N VAL A 229 3.40 -13.09 6.38
CA VAL A 229 2.70 -13.52 5.15
C VAL A 229 2.63 -15.05 5.02
N TRP A 230 3.61 -15.77 5.55
CA TRP A 230 3.73 -17.23 5.38
C TRP A 230 3.51 -18.05 6.66
N SER A 231 3.26 -17.42 7.80
CA SER A 231 2.94 -18.12 9.05
C SER A 231 1.53 -18.71 8.97
N LYS A 232 1.44 -20.00 8.59
CA LYS A 232 0.23 -20.79 8.80
C LYS A 232 0.02 -20.99 10.31
N PRO A 233 -1.22 -21.00 10.83
CA PRO A 233 -1.50 -21.18 12.26
C PRO A 233 -0.98 -22.50 12.88
N SER A 234 -0.43 -23.43 12.09
CA SER A 234 0.16 -24.70 12.53
C SER A 234 1.68 -24.81 12.40
N ALA A 235 2.40 -23.78 11.94
CA ALA A 235 3.86 -23.82 11.77
C ALA A 235 4.60 -23.16 12.95
N ARG A 236 5.55 -23.86 13.57
CA ARG A 236 6.55 -23.25 14.48
C ARG A 236 7.74 -22.80 13.65
N THR A 237 8.05 -21.52 13.67
CA THR A 237 9.30 -20.97 13.12
C THR A 237 10.33 -20.93 14.25
N ILE A 238 11.52 -21.47 14.02
CA ILE A 238 12.59 -21.54 15.02
C ILE A 238 13.52 -20.34 14.81
N SER A 239 13.80 -19.59 15.89
CA SER A 239 14.92 -18.63 15.95
C SER A 239 16.18 -19.35 16.45
N ALA A 240 17.35 -18.91 16.01
CA ALA A 240 18.63 -19.59 16.23
C ALA A 240 19.03 -19.83 17.70
N ARG A 241 18.33 -19.25 18.69
CA ARG A 241 18.65 -19.46 20.13
C ARG A 241 18.16 -20.79 20.70
N SER A 242 17.27 -21.52 20.02
CA SER A 242 16.69 -22.76 20.56
C SER A 242 17.50 -24.03 20.31
N CYS A 243 18.58 -23.98 19.52
CA CYS A 243 19.25 -25.19 19.02
C CYS A 243 20.34 -25.76 19.96
N CYS A 244 20.76 -25.02 20.99
CA CYS A 244 21.90 -25.41 21.84
C CYS A 244 21.54 -26.14 23.15
N ARG A 245 20.29 -26.58 23.37
CA ARG A 245 19.91 -27.14 24.70
C ARG A 245 19.12 -28.46 24.72
N ALA A 246 19.15 -29.27 23.66
CA ALA A 246 18.54 -30.60 23.74
C ALA A 246 19.30 -31.69 22.97
N LEU A 247 19.84 -32.63 23.75
CA LEU A 247 20.13 -34.05 23.47
C LEU A 247 21.41 -34.43 22.68
N PRO A 248 22.44 -34.95 23.39
CA PRO A 248 23.59 -35.64 22.81
C PRO A 248 23.25 -37.13 22.60
N ALA A 249 22.52 -37.46 21.56
CA ALA A 249 22.42 -38.83 21.05
C ALA A 249 21.79 -38.77 19.66
N LEU A 250 22.40 -39.45 18.68
CA LEU A 250 22.09 -39.42 17.23
C LEU A 250 22.95 -38.45 16.41
N CYS A 251 24.27 -38.46 16.63
CA CYS A 251 25.21 -38.24 15.54
C CYS A 251 25.76 -39.60 15.09
N ARG A 252 25.21 -40.14 13.99
CA ARG A 252 25.89 -41.18 13.22
C ARG A 252 26.09 -40.64 11.81
N TRP A 253 27.27 -40.08 11.59
CA TRP A 253 27.77 -39.75 10.26
C TRP A 253 28.03 -41.07 9.52
N LYS A 254 27.51 -41.21 8.30
CA LYS A 254 28.03 -42.16 7.32
C LYS A 254 28.77 -41.33 6.27
N LYS A 255 30.02 -41.73 6.01
CA LYS A 255 30.95 -41.14 5.03
C LYS A 255 30.33 -41.04 3.64
#